data_AF-A0A0T5Z8Z2-F1
#
_entry.id   AF-A0A0T5Z8Z2-F1
#
_cell.length_a   1.000
_cell.length_b   1.000
_cell.length_c   1.000
_cell.angle_alpha   90.00
_cell.angle_beta   90.00
_cell.angle_gamma   90.00
#
_symmetry.space_group_name_H-M   'P 1'
#
loop_
_entity.id
_entity.type
_entity.pdbx_description
1 polymer ?
#
loop_
_entity_poly.entity_id
_entity_poly.type
_entity_poly.pdbx_seq_one_letter_code
_entity_poly.pdbx_strand_id
1 'polypeptide(L)' 'MIDEHAFLTSLFKAIDNHKLTLPTLPEVALRVRDSVEREESTAKSIADIVATDAALSARLLQVANSPLYRGRVAIDNL' A
#
# COMPACT_ATOMS: atom_id res chain seq x y z
N MET A 1 34.78 -5.35 -1.71
CA MET A 1 33.59 -6.19 -1.50
C MET A 1 33.21 -6.08 -0.05
N ILE A 2 31.98 -5.69 0.26
CA ILE A 2 31.48 -5.75 1.64
C ILE A 2 31.32 -7.24 1.96
N ASP A 3 31.93 -7.69 3.05
CA ASP A 3 31.77 -9.04 3.57
C ASP A 3 30.30 -9.26 3.96
N GLU A 4 29.67 -10.29 3.38
CA GLU A 4 28.25 -10.63 3.59
C GLU A 4 27.96 -10.85 5.09
N HIS A 5 28.89 -11.48 5.81
CA HIS A 5 28.74 -11.74 7.24
C HIS A 5 28.76 -10.45 8.06
N ALA A 6 29.64 -9.51 7.71
CA ALA A 6 29.68 -8.18 8.32
C ALA A 6 28.40 -7.37 8.06
N PHE A 7 27.84 -7.47 6.84
CA PHE A 7 26.57 -6.82 6.51
C PHE A 7 25.41 -7.38 7.34
N LEU A 8 25.23 -8.71 7.37
CA LEU A 8 24.15 -9.34 8.14
C LEU A 8 24.25 -9.02 9.64
N THR A 9 25.47 -9.05 10.20
CA THR A 9 25.71 -8.67 11.59
C THR A 9 25.30 -7.21 11.86
N SER A 10 25.64 -6.29 10.94
CA SER A 10 25.24 -4.88 11.05
C SER A 10 23.73 -4.67 10.93
N LEU A 11 23.07 -5.46 10.07
CA LEU A 11 21.63 -5.43 9.85
C LEU A 11 20.87 -5.92 11.10
N PHE A 12 21.23 -7.08 11.65
CA PHE A 12 20.62 -7.58 12.89
C PHE A 12 20.80 -6.61 14.04
N LYS A 13 22.00 -6.03 14.18
CA LYS A 13 22.25 -4.99 15.18
C LYS A 13 21.40 -3.74 14.96
N ALA A 14 21.09 -3.36 13.71
CA ALA A 14 20.20 -2.25 13.41
C ALA A 14 18.73 -2.58 13.71
N ILE A 15 18.31 -3.83 13.51
CA ILE A 15 16.97 -4.34 13.89
C ILE A 15 16.82 -4.30 15.42
N ASP A 16 17.73 -4.94 16.16
CA ASP A 16 17.65 -5.04 17.63
C ASP A 16 17.62 -3.67 18.31
N ASN A 17 18.42 -2.74 17.78
CA ASN A 17 18.52 -1.38 18.32
C ASN A 17 17.44 -0.43 17.75
N HIS A 18 16.45 -0.93 17.01
CA HIS A 18 15.37 -0.13 16.40
C HIS A 18 15.88 1.06 15.57
N LYS A 19 17.04 0.90 14.92
CA LYS A 19 17.68 1.95 14.10
C LYS A 19 17.25 1.91 12.63
N LEU A 20 16.45 0.92 12.24
CA LEU A 20 15.84 0.86 10.93
C LEU A 20 14.57 1.70 10.91
N THR A 21 14.56 2.73 10.07
CA THR A 21 13.33 3.42 9.71
C THR A 21 12.52 2.50 8.80
N LEU A 22 11.58 1.76 9.39
CA LEU A 22 10.57 1.06 8.62
C LEU A 22 9.61 2.10 8.04
N PRO A 23 9.26 2.03 6.75
CA PRO A 23 8.21 2.88 6.22
C PRO A 23 6.91 2.55 6.98
N THR A 24 6.29 3.57 7.54
CA THR A 24 4.95 3.42 8.13
C THR A 24 3.95 3.11 7.04
N LEU A 25 3.02 2.21 7.31
CA LEU A 25 1.91 1.97 6.38
C LEU A 25 1.08 3.27 6.26
N PRO A 26 0.73 3.74 5.06
CA PRO A 26 -0.06 4.95 4.90
C PRO A 26 -1.36 4.87 5.68
N GLU A 27 -1.79 5.98 6.29
CA GLU A 27 -3.02 6.03 7.08
C GLU A 27 -4.25 5.55 6.29
N VAL A 28 -4.32 5.89 5.00
CA VAL A 28 -5.38 5.43 4.10
C VAL A 28 -5.39 3.91 3.96
N ALA A 29 -4.23 3.25 3.89
CA ALA A 29 -4.16 1.80 3.81
C ALA A 29 -4.63 1.11 5.11
N LEU A 30 -4.36 1.72 6.27
CA LEU A 30 -4.92 1.25 7.56
C LEU A 30 -6.45 1.38 7.57
N ARG A 31 -6.98 2.54 7.18
CA ARG A 31 -8.42 2.79 7.13
C ARG A 31 -9.15 1.85 6.17
N VAL A 32 -8.57 1.56 5.00
CA VAL A 32 -9.12 0.58 4.05
C VAL A 32 -9.18 -0.80 4.68
N ARG A 33 -8.09 -1.28 5.30
CA ARG A 33 -8.07 -2.59 5.97
C ARG A 33 -9.15 -2.69 7.03
N ASP A 34 -9.20 -1.72 7.94
CA ASP A 34 -10.17 -1.71 9.04
C ASP A 34 -11.60 -1.59 8.51
N SER A 35 -11.82 -0.96 7.35
CA SER A 35 -13.13 -0.90 6.71
C SER A 35 -13.52 -2.23 6.07
N VAL A 36 -12.61 -2.92 5.38
CA VAL A 36 -12.89 -4.22 4.73
C VAL A 36 -13.21 -5.31 5.75
N GLU A 37 -12.68 -5.22 6.97
CA GLU A 37 -12.97 -6.16 8.06
C GLU A 37 -14.39 -6.03 8.64
N ARG A 38 -15.15 -4.98 8.27
CA ARG A 38 -16.54 -4.78 8.73
C ARG A 38 -17.54 -5.45 7.78
N GLU A 39 -18.53 -6.17 8.33
CA GLU A 39 -19.59 -6.85 7.57
C GLU A 39 -20.46 -5.89 6.72
N GLU A 40 -20.58 -4.63 7.13
CA GLU A 40 -21.37 -3.61 6.42
C GLU A 40 -20.57 -2.83 5.35
N SER A 41 -19.33 -3.23 5.07
CA SER A 41 -18.47 -2.50 4.14
C SER A 41 -18.94 -2.62 2.70
N THR A 42 -18.92 -1.50 1.98
CA THR A 42 -19.33 -1.43 0.57
C THR A 42 -18.16 -1.00 -0.30
N ALA A 43 -18.19 -1.36 -1.59
CA ALA A 43 -17.20 -0.88 -2.55
C ALA A 43 -17.12 0.66 -2.56
N LYS A 44 -18.28 1.34 -2.43
CA LYS A 44 -18.37 2.80 -2.35
C LYS A 44 -17.65 3.36 -1.12
N SER A 45 -17.85 2.79 0.06
CA SER A 45 -17.17 3.27 1.27
C SER A 45 -15.65 3.09 1.18
N ILE A 46 -15.17 2.02 0.53
CA ILE A 46 -13.74 1.84 0.28
C ILE A 46 -13.22 2.86 -0.73
N ALA A 47 -13.96 3.10 -1.82
CA ALA A 47 -13.62 4.12 -2.80
C ALA A 47 -13.52 5.51 -2.15
N ASP A 48 -14.45 5.88 -1.26
CA ASP A 48 -14.43 7.14 -0.52
C ASP A 48 -13.17 7.28 0.36
N ILE A 49 -12.74 6.20 1.01
CA ILE A 49 -11.51 6.20 1.82
C ILE A 49 -10.28 6.36 0.93
N VAL A 50 -10.21 5.61 -0.18
CA VAL A 50 -9.09 5.66 -1.14
C VAL A 50 -8.97 7.05 -1.76
N ALA A 51 -10.10 7.68 -2.10
CA ALA A 51 -10.17 9.01 -2.69
C ALA A 51 -9.52 10.11 -1.83
N THR A 52 -9.34 9.86 -0.52
CA THR A 52 -8.63 10.80 0.37
C THR A 52 -7.13 10.91 0.08
N ASP A 53 -6.53 9.94 -0.62
CA ASP A 53 -5.14 9.98 -1.07
C ASP A 53 -5.07 9.98 -2.61
N ALA A 54 -4.66 11.12 -3.17
CA ALA A 54 -4.59 11.33 -4.60
C ALA A 54 -3.56 10.42 -5.30
N ALA A 55 -2.43 10.12 -4.64
CA ALA A 55 -1.37 9.29 -5.21
C ALA A 55 -1.80 7.82 -5.28
N LEU A 56 -2.42 7.30 -4.21
CA LEU A 56 -3.01 5.97 -4.18
C LEU A 56 -4.16 5.84 -5.18
N SER A 57 -5.04 6.83 -5.25
CA SER A 57 -6.15 6.87 -6.22
C SER A 57 -5.65 6.78 -7.66
N ALA A 58 -4.70 7.63 -8.03
CA ALA A 58 -4.10 7.61 -9.37
C ALA A 58 -3.41 6.27 -9.65
N ARG A 59 -2.73 5.69 -8.66
CA ARG A 59 -2.07 4.39 -8.82
C ARG A 59 -3.09 3.27 -9.03
N LEU A 60 -4.21 3.27 -8.31
CA LEU A 60 -5.26 2.27 -8.47
C LEU A 60 -5.96 2.39 -9.82
N LEU A 61 -6.22 3.60 -10.32
CA LEU A 61 -6.75 3.81 -11.68
C LEU A 61 -5.79 3.27 -12.75
N GLN A 62 -4.48 3.48 -12.59
CA GLN A 62 -3.48 2.87 -13.50
C GLN A 62 -3.52 1.34 -13.47
N VAL A 63 -3.64 0.75 -12.28
CA VAL A 63 -3.73 -0.71 -12.12
C VAL A 63 -5.03 -1.27 -12.68
N ALA A 64 -6.17 -0.60 -12.45
CA ALA A 64 -7.48 -0.99 -12.99
C ALA A 64 -7.48 -0.99 -14.53
N ASN A 65 -6.73 -0.07 -15.16
CA ASN A 65 -6.56 0.00 -16.60
C ASN A 65 -5.41 -0.89 -17.14
N SER A 66 -4.73 -1.66 -16.30
CA SER A 66 -3.66 -2.57 -16.73
C SER A 66 -4.22 -3.78 -17.51
N PRO A 67 -3.41 -4.48 -18.33
CA PRO A 67 -3.87 -5.59 -19.16
C PRO A 67 -4.64 -6.69 -18.41
N LEU A 68 -4.32 -6.90 -17.13
CA LEU A 68 -4.95 -7.92 -16.30
C LEU A 68 -6.38 -7.55 -15.86
N TYR A 69 -6.65 -6.27 -15.64
CA TYR A 69 -7.91 -5.79 -15.05
C TYR A 69 -8.78 -4.97 -16.01
N ARG A 70 -8.22 -4.46 -17.11
CA ARG A 70 -8.92 -3.50 -17.97
C ARG A 70 -10.15 -4.10 -18.64
N GLY A 71 -11.22 -3.31 -18.66
CA GLY A 71 -12.41 -3.57 -19.46
C GLY A 71 -12.29 -3.05 -20.89
N ARG A 72 -13.43 -3.02 -21.60
CA ARG A 72 -13.53 -2.40 -22.93
C ARG A 72 -13.38 -0.88 -22.89
N VAL A 73 -13.82 -0.26 -21.79
CA VAL A 73 -13.81 1.18 -21.57
C VAL A 73 -12.76 1.50 -20.50
N ALA A 74 -12.09 2.64 -20.64
CA ALA A 74 -11.14 3.12 -19.66
C ALA A 74 -11.84 3.50 -18.35
N ILE A 75 -11.24 3.15 -17.22
CA ILE A 75 -11.70 3.53 -15.89
C ILE A 75 -11.10 4.89 -15.54
N ASP A 76 -11.94 5.87 -15.22
CA ASP A 76 -11.54 7.27 -14.94
C ASP A 76 -11.96 7.77 -13.55
N ASN A 77 -12.65 6.94 -12.77
CA ASN A 77 -13.08 7.23 -11.40
C ASN A 77 -13.04 5.97 -10.52
N LEU A 78 -13.11 6.17 -9.20
CA LEU A 78 -13.14 5.12 -8.17
C LEU A 78 -14.56 4.63 -7.91
#